data_AF-A0A2T6DVI2-F1
#
_entry.id   AF-A0A2T6DVI2-F1
#
_cell.length_a   1.000
_cell.length_b   1.000
_cell.length_c   1.000
_cell.angle_alpha   90.00
_cell.angle_beta   90.00
_cell.angle_gamma   90.00
#
_symmetry.space_group_name_H-M   'P 1'
#
loop_
_entity.id
_entity.type
_entity.pdbx_description
1 polymer ?
#
loop_
_entity_poly.entity_id
_entity_poly.type
_entity_poly.pdbx_seq_one_letter_code
_entity_poly.pdbx_strand_id
1 'polypeptide(L)'
;MDTISRENNSILPIAGVLVGVLALLLSGVALVKLSSANRAIDGLKESMTKLDAVEAEARSATNAAEQAKSAADNANRGISSLQSSSNQAFQSVAVELGNLKAELEKIHAPKAAAGKGEKAPAVAGEGEYIVKAGDTGMKIAKANGVSIEDLKSVNPGVNWSGLKVGQKVKLPKK
;
A
#
# COMPACT_ATOMS: atom_id res chain seq x y z
N MET A 1 34.05 124.54 9.16
CA MET A 1 35.10 123.61 8.70
C MET A 1 34.71 122.24 9.18
N ASP A 2 33.98 121.52 8.33
CA ASP A 2 33.52 120.15 8.57
C ASP A 2 34.69 119.19 8.64
N THR A 3 34.89 118.57 9.79
CA THR A 3 35.73 117.38 9.90
C THR A 3 34.81 116.16 9.83
N ILE A 4 34.68 115.60 8.63
CA ILE A 4 34.00 114.33 8.38
C ILE A 4 34.83 113.23 9.06
N SER A 5 34.35 112.72 10.19
CA SER A 5 34.83 111.48 10.78
C SER A 5 34.43 110.32 9.88
N ARG A 6 35.36 109.80 9.07
CA ARG A 6 35.24 108.47 8.49
C ARG A 6 35.55 107.45 9.58
N GLU A 7 34.52 107.06 10.29
CA GLU A 7 34.54 105.89 11.16
C GLU A 7 34.73 104.62 10.31
N ASN A 8 36.00 104.20 10.18
CA ASN A 8 36.41 102.95 9.56
C ASN A 8 36.18 101.80 10.54
N ASN A 9 34.91 101.43 10.74
CA ASN A 9 34.54 100.24 11.49
C ASN A 9 34.99 99.02 10.67
N SER A 10 36.08 98.38 11.08
CA SER A 10 36.68 97.26 10.34
C SER A 10 35.73 96.05 10.37
N ILE A 11 34.99 95.85 9.27
CA ILE A 11 34.05 94.73 9.09
C ILE A 11 34.82 93.41 8.87
N LEU A 12 36.10 93.44 8.52
CA LEU A 12 36.94 92.25 8.27
C LEU A 12 36.95 91.21 9.42
N PRO A 13 37.23 91.56 10.69
CA PRO A 13 37.17 90.60 11.79
C PRO A 13 35.76 90.04 12.02
N ILE A 14 34.72 90.87 11.89
CA ILE A 14 33.32 90.45 12.04
C ILE A 14 32.91 89.50 10.90
N ALA A 15 33.34 89.80 9.66
CA ALA A 15 33.11 88.96 8.49
C ALA A 15 33.79 87.59 8.64
N GLY A 16 35.01 87.53 9.17
CA GLY A 16 35.70 86.27 9.44
C GLY A 16 34.96 85.39 10.45
N VAL A 17 34.44 85.99 11.53
CA VAL A 17 33.64 85.27 12.53
C VAL A 17 32.32 84.77 11.92
N LEU A 18 31.63 85.58 11.12
CA LEU A 18 30.39 85.19 10.46
C LEU A 18 30.58 84.02 9.49
N VAL A 19 31.66 84.03 8.69
CA VAL A 19 32.00 82.93 7.78
C VAL A 19 32.35 81.66 8.56
N GLY A 20 33.09 81.77 9.67
CA GLY A 20 33.41 80.64 10.53
C GLY A 20 32.17 79.99 11.16
N VAL A 21 31.21 80.79 11.62
CA VAL A 21 29.93 80.29 12.16
C VAL A 21 29.11 79.61 11.06
N LEU A 22 29.02 80.21 9.87
CA LEU A 22 28.30 79.61 8.73
C LEU A 22 28.90 78.25 8.32
N ALA A 23 30.23 78.16 8.28
CA ALA A 23 30.94 76.92 7.98
C ALA A 23 30.66 75.84 9.03
N LEU A 24 30.69 76.17 10.32
CA LEU A 24 30.36 75.25 11.40
C LEU A 24 28.92 74.72 11.33
N LEU A 25 27.97 75.60 11.02
CA LEU A 25 26.56 75.20 10.85
C LEU A 25 26.40 74.25 9.66
N LEU A 26 27.03 74.55 8.52
CA LEU A 26 27.00 73.69 7.34
C LEU A 26 27.68 72.33 7.61
N SER A 27 28.81 72.31 8.32
CA SER A 27 29.47 71.07 8.75
C SER A 27 28.58 70.24 9.67
N GLY A 28 27.88 70.86 10.62
CA GLY A 28 26.93 70.16 11.50
C GLY A 28 25.79 69.49 10.72
N VAL A 29 25.20 70.19 9.75
CA VAL A 29 24.15 69.62 8.88
C VAL A 29 24.68 68.47 8.01
N ALA A 30 25.90 68.60 7.47
CA ALA A 30 26.54 67.54 6.70
C ALA A 30 26.78 66.28 7.53
N LEU A 31 27.22 66.42 8.79
CA LEU A 31 27.42 65.31 9.72
C LEU A 31 26.12 64.59 10.08
N VAL A 32 25.03 65.35 10.29
CA VAL A 32 23.70 64.75 10.54
C VAL A 32 23.23 63.94 9.34
N LYS A 33 23.37 64.48 8.12
CA LYS A 33 23.05 63.74 6.88
C LYS A 33 23.93 62.50 6.70
N LEU A 34 25.23 62.61 6.98
CA LEU A 34 26.16 61.48 6.91
C LEU A 34 25.80 60.36 7.89
N SER A 35 25.42 60.70 9.13
CA SER A 35 24.98 59.70 10.11
C SER A 35 23.67 59.02 9.71
N SER A 36 22.72 59.77 9.12
CA SER A 36 21.49 59.20 8.57
C SER A 36 21.75 58.27 7.39
N ALA A 37 22.71 58.60 6.53
CA ALA A 37 23.14 57.76 5.41
C ALA A 37 23.80 56.46 5.91
N ASN A 38 24.66 56.52 6.94
CA ASN A 38 25.23 55.32 7.55
C ASN A 38 24.16 54.41 8.17
N ARG A 39 23.17 54.98 8.87
CA ARG A 39 22.04 54.20 9.40
C ARG A 39 21.21 53.54 8.28
N ALA A 40 21.00 54.23 7.17
CA ALA A 40 20.30 53.65 6.01
C ALA A 40 21.10 52.49 5.39
N ILE A 41 22.43 52.61 5.34
CA ILE A 41 23.33 51.54 4.86
C ILE A 41 23.26 50.32 5.79
N ASP A 42 23.24 50.51 7.11
CA ASP A 42 23.13 49.38 8.05
C ASP A 42 21.77 48.67 7.94
N GLY A 43 20.68 49.43 7.77
CA GLY A 43 19.36 48.84 7.48
C GLY A 43 19.32 48.06 6.15
N LEU A 44 20.08 48.51 5.14
CA LEU A 44 20.21 47.80 3.86
C LEU A 44 21.00 46.49 4.02
N LYS A 45 22.08 46.49 4.80
CA LYS A 45 22.85 45.26 5.11
C LYS A 45 21.99 44.23 5.82
N GLU A 46 21.15 44.64 6.77
CA GLU A 46 20.22 43.73 7.46
C GLU A 46 19.16 43.16 6.51
N SER A 47 18.68 43.96 5.56
CA SER A 47 17.74 43.47 4.55
C SER A 47 18.38 42.45 3.61
N MET A 48 19.67 42.64 3.28
CA MET A 48 20.44 41.72 2.45
C MET A 48 20.66 40.38 3.16
N THR A 49 20.98 40.37 4.46
CA THR A 49 21.14 39.12 5.21
C THR A 49 19.82 38.34 5.34
N LYS A 50 18.69 39.04 5.49
CA LYS A 50 17.36 38.41 5.43
C LYS A 50 17.08 37.83 4.05
N LEU A 51 17.50 38.50 2.98
CA LEU A 51 17.36 38.00 1.61
C LEU A 51 18.16 36.71 1.38
N ASP A 52 19.40 36.65 1.85
CA ASP A 52 20.24 35.45 1.77
C ASP A 52 19.61 34.26 2.53
N ALA A 53 19.03 34.53 3.70
CA ALA A 53 18.32 33.53 4.48
C ALA A 53 17.07 33.01 3.76
N VAL A 54 16.29 33.90 3.17
CA VAL A 54 15.10 33.55 2.37
C VAL A 54 15.49 32.75 1.13
N GLU A 55 16.60 33.11 0.46
CA GLU A 55 17.10 32.33 -0.68
C GLU A 55 17.56 30.93 -0.27
N ALA A 56 18.25 30.80 0.87
CA ALA A 56 18.65 29.51 1.41
C ALA A 56 17.43 28.64 1.77
N GLU A 57 16.39 29.22 2.36
CA GLU A 57 15.12 28.54 2.67
C GLU A 57 14.37 28.15 1.40
N ALA A 58 14.32 29.00 0.38
CA ALA A 58 13.68 28.67 -0.90
C ALA A 58 14.40 27.50 -1.62
N ARG A 59 15.73 27.47 -1.57
CA ARG A 59 16.54 26.36 -2.10
C ARG A 59 16.28 25.06 -1.33
N SER A 60 16.21 25.12 0.00
CA SER A 60 15.94 23.93 0.81
C SER A 60 14.51 23.40 0.58
N ALA A 61 13.52 24.29 0.46
CA ALA A 61 12.15 23.94 0.13
C ALA A 61 12.04 23.27 -1.25
N THR A 62 12.77 23.78 -2.25
CA THR A 62 12.83 23.18 -3.59
C THR A 62 13.43 21.77 -3.55
N ASN A 63 14.53 21.57 -2.81
CA ASN A 63 15.15 20.25 -2.66
C ASN A 63 14.24 19.26 -1.93
N ALA A 64 13.53 19.71 -0.89
CA ALA A 64 12.56 18.89 -0.17
C ALA A 64 11.38 18.49 -1.07
N ALA A 65 10.89 19.40 -1.91
CA ALA A 65 9.85 19.11 -2.89
C ALA A 65 10.30 18.07 -3.93
N GLU A 66 11.52 18.19 -4.45
CA GLU A 66 12.08 17.23 -5.41
C GLU A 66 12.27 15.84 -4.80
N GLN A 67 12.70 15.79 -3.53
CA GLN A 67 12.81 14.54 -2.77
C GLN A 67 11.43 13.91 -2.52
N ALA A 68 10.42 14.71 -2.18
CA ALA A 68 9.06 14.23 -1.99
C ALA A 68 8.48 13.65 -3.29
N LYS A 69 8.74 14.31 -4.44
CA LYS A 69 8.33 13.81 -5.75
C LYS A 69 9.00 12.49 -6.10
N SER A 70 10.31 12.38 -5.88
CA SER A 70 11.07 11.14 -6.11
C SER A 70 10.58 10.00 -5.21
N ALA A 71 10.22 10.30 -3.95
CA ALA A 71 9.64 9.32 -3.04
C ALA A 71 8.26 8.84 -3.52
N ALA A 72 7.42 9.75 -4.02
CA ALA A 72 6.13 9.40 -4.61
C ALA A 72 6.28 8.51 -5.86
N ASP A 73 7.24 8.80 -6.73
CA ASP A 73 7.53 7.96 -7.90
C ASP A 73 7.98 6.54 -7.51
N ASN A 74 8.84 6.44 -6.48
CA ASN A 74 9.28 5.15 -5.96
C ASN A 74 8.11 4.37 -5.33
N ALA A 75 7.21 5.05 -4.61
CA ALA A 75 6.02 4.43 -4.05
C ALA A 75 5.10 3.88 -5.14
N ASN A 76 4.85 4.65 -6.22
CA ASN A 76 4.04 4.20 -7.35
C ASN A 76 4.64 2.99 -8.07
N ARG A 77 5.98 2.95 -8.24
CA ARG A 77 6.68 1.77 -8.77
C ARG A 77 6.52 0.56 -7.86
N GLY A 78 6.65 0.76 -6.54
CA GLY A 78 6.46 -0.29 -5.54
C GLY A 78 5.05 -0.89 -5.56
N ILE A 79 4.01 -0.06 -5.70
CA ILE A 79 2.63 -0.53 -5.83
C ILE A 79 2.47 -1.38 -7.10
N SER A 80 3.03 -0.93 -8.22
CA SER A 80 2.95 -1.65 -9.50
C SER A 80 3.65 -3.00 -9.46
N SER A 81 4.82 -3.09 -8.80
CA SER A 81 5.55 -4.35 -8.63
C SER A 81 4.86 -5.29 -7.64
N LEU A 82 4.26 -4.76 -6.56
CA LEU A 82 3.45 -5.55 -5.63
C LEU A 82 2.22 -6.14 -6.31
N GLN A 83 1.52 -5.37 -7.14
CA GLN A 83 0.36 -5.88 -7.87
C GLN A 83 0.76 -6.99 -8.85
N SER A 84 1.85 -6.82 -9.58
CA SER A 84 2.35 -7.81 -10.53
C SER A 84 2.81 -9.10 -9.83
N SER A 85 3.56 -8.97 -8.74
CA SER A 85 4.02 -10.12 -7.93
C SER A 85 2.86 -10.83 -7.24
N SER A 86 1.85 -10.09 -6.76
CA SER A 86 0.63 -10.69 -6.19
C SER A 86 -0.10 -11.53 -7.25
N ASN A 87 -0.29 -10.99 -8.46
CA ASN A 87 -0.92 -11.74 -9.56
C ASN A 87 -0.12 -13.00 -9.94
N GLN A 88 1.20 -12.95 -9.88
CA GLN A 88 2.06 -14.11 -10.12
C GLN A 88 1.92 -15.14 -9.00
N ALA A 89 1.91 -14.71 -7.73
CA ALA A 89 1.73 -15.59 -6.59
C ALA A 89 0.37 -16.30 -6.63
N PHE A 90 -0.71 -15.60 -6.95
CA PHE A 90 -2.03 -16.21 -7.10
C PHE A 90 -2.07 -17.26 -8.22
N GLN A 91 -1.44 -16.99 -9.36
CA GLN A 91 -1.34 -17.97 -10.45
C GLN A 91 -0.51 -19.19 -10.02
N SER A 92 0.58 -19.00 -9.29
CA SER A 92 1.41 -20.10 -8.76
C SER A 92 0.60 -20.99 -7.82
N VAL A 93 -0.12 -20.38 -6.86
CA VAL A 93 -0.97 -21.11 -5.92
C VAL A 93 -2.08 -21.88 -6.67
N ALA A 94 -2.68 -21.28 -7.69
CA ALA A 94 -3.69 -21.97 -8.51
C ALA A 94 -3.12 -23.20 -9.23
N VAL A 95 -1.91 -23.11 -9.77
CA VAL A 95 -1.21 -24.23 -10.42
C VAL A 95 -0.87 -25.33 -9.41
N GLU A 96 -0.32 -24.96 -8.25
CA GLU A 96 -0.01 -25.92 -7.18
C GLU A 96 -1.25 -26.64 -6.67
N LEU A 97 -2.36 -25.92 -6.45
CA LEU A 97 -3.64 -26.51 -6.08
C LEU A 97 -4.16 -27.48 -7.15
N GLY A 98 -3.99 -27.15 -8.43
CA GLY A 98 -4.31 -28.04 -9.55
C GLY A 98 -3.49 -29.34 -9.52
N ASN A 99 -2.19 -29.23 -9.25
CA ASN A 99 -1.28 -30.37 -9.15
C ASN A 99 -1.62 -31.25 -7.94
N LEU A 100 -1.84 -30.64 -6.77
CA LEU A 100 -2.28 -31.33 -5.55
C LEU A 100 -3.58 -32.08 -5.77
N LYS A 101 -4.55 -31.47 -6.45
CA LYS A 101 -5.81 -32.14 -6.81
C LYS A 101 -5.56 -33.33 -7.74
N ALA A 102 -4.69 -33.19 -8.75
CA ALA A 102 -4.36 -34.27 -9.67
C ALA A 102 -3.62 -35.43 -8.98
N GLU A 103 -2.74 -35.12 -8.03
CA GLU A 103 -2.11 -36.13 -7.18
C GLU A 103 -3.13 -36.82 -6.28
N LEU A 104 -4.05 -36.07 -5.67
CA LEU A 104 -5.13 -36.62 -4.86
C LEU A 104 -6.02 -37.59 -5.65
N GLU A 105 -6.38 -37.25 -6.88
CA GLU A 105 -7.11 -38.14 -7.79
C GLU A 105 -6.31 -39.42 -8.12
N LYS A 106 -4.97 -39.34 -8.27
CA LYS A 106 -4.13 -40.53 -8.49
C LYS A 106 -4.05 -41.45 -7.28
N ILE A 107 -4.13 -40.91 -6.07
CA ILE A 107 -4.12 -41.72 -4.83
C ILE A 107 -5.48 -42.40 -4.61
N HIS A 108 -6.56 -41.80 -5.11
CA HIS A 108 -7.92 -42.35 -5.02
C HIS A 108 -8.38 -43.12 -6.27
N ALA A 109 -7.57 -43.17 -7.33
CA ALA A 109 -7.90 -43.94 -8.51
C ALA A 109 -8.04 -45.43 -8.15
N PRO A 110 -9.25 -46.03 -8.27
CA PRO A 110 -9.35 -47.48 -8.22
C PRO A 110 -8.63 -48.02 -9.45
N LYS A 111 -7.70 -48.93 -9.26
CA LYS A 111 -7.13 -49.71 -10.36
C LYS A 111 -8.23 -50.55 -11.00
N ALA A 112 -8.87 -50.02 -12.06
CA ALA A 112 -9.71 -50.76 -13.01
C ALA A 112 -9.83 -49.88 -14.27
N ALA A 113 -9.23 -50.28 -15.39
CA ALA A 113 -9.86 -51.12 -16.42
C ALA A 113 -11.08 -50.43 -17.06
N ALA A 114 -10.99 -50.26 -18.38
CA ALA A 114 -12.00 -49.69 -19.25
C ALA A 114 -13.41 -50.26 -19.01
N GLY A 115 -14.42 -49.38 -19.06
CA GLY A 115 -15.82 -49.80 -19.04
C GLY A 115 -16.76 -48.59 -19.08
N LYS A 116 -17.32 -48.33 -20.26
CA LYS A 116 -18.40 -47.37 -20.52
C LYS A 116 -19.63 -47.64 -19.62
N GLY A 117 -20.29 -46.57 -19.19
CA GLY A 117 -21.76 -46.53 -19.12
C GLY A 117 -22.42 -46.57 -17.74
N GLU A 118 -23.15 -45.49 -17.49
CA GLU A 118 -24.48 -45.42 -16.85
C GLU A 118 -24.68 -45.30 -15.33
N LYS A 119 -25.40 -44.20 -15.04
CA LYS A 119 -26.43 -43.94 -14.02
C LYS A 119 -26.06 -43.97 -12.54
N ALA A 120 -26.21 -42.77 -11.96
CA ALA A 120 -26.21 -42.46 -10.55
C ALA A 120 -27.10 -43.43 -9.72
N PRO A 121 -26.68 -43.79 -8.49
CA PRO A 121 -27.39 -44.74 -7.67
C PRO A 121 -28.72 -44.14 -7.18
N ALA A 122 -29.81 -44.85 -7.49
CA ALA A 122 -31.07 -44.70 -6.77
C ALA A 122 -30.80 -45.04 -5.29
N VAL A 123 -30.95 -44.05 -4.43
CA VAL A 123 -30.95 -44.21 -2.97
C VAL A 123 -32.12 -45.12 -2.59
N ALA A 124 -31.80 -46.30 -2.08
CA ALA A 124 -32.77 -47.11 -1.34
C ALA A 124 -33.01 -46.43 0.01
N GLY A 125 -34.28 -46.34 0.43
CA GLY A 125 -34.67 -45.68 1.68
C GLY A 125 -34.06 -46.33 2.92
N GLU A 126 -34.21 -45.68 4.08
CA GLU A 126 -33.69 -46.15 5.37
C GLU A 126 -34.04 -47.63 5.62
N GLY A 127 -33.03 -48.50 5.51
CA GLY A 127 -33.17 -49.94 5.77
C GLY A 127 -33.29 -50.85 4.54
N GLU A 128 -33.16 -50.33 3.32
CA GLU A 128 -33.07 -51.15 2.10
C GLU A 128 -31.75 -50.96 1.35
N TYR A 129 -31.29 -51.99 0.65
CA TYR A 129 -30.10 -51.98 -0.20
C TYR A 129 -30.46 -52.48 -1.60
N ILE A 130 -30.07 -51.75 -2.63
CA ILE A 130 -30.19 -52.18 -4.02
C ILE A 130 -28.87 -52.82 -4.45
N VAL A 131 -28.92 -54.11 -4.78
CA VAL A 131 -27.78 -54.91 -5.25
C VAL A 131 -27.17 -54.29 -6.50
N LYS A 132 -25.85 -54.09 -6.48
CA LYS A 132 -25.06 -53.60 -7.61
C LYS A 132 -24.33 -54.76 -8.29
N ALA A 133 -23.85 -54.51 -9.51
CA ALA A 133 -23.07 -55.50 -10.25
C ALA A 133 -21.82 -55.93 -9.46
N GLY A 134 -21.65 -57.24 -9.27
CA GLY A 134 -20.50 -57.82 -8.55
C GLY A 134 -20.64 -57.89 -7.03
N ASP A 135 -21.80 -57.51 -6.48
CA ASP A 135 -22.11 -57.70 -5.08
C ASP A 135 -22.34 -59.17 -4.73
N THR A 136 -21.90 -59.52 -3.53
CA THR A 136 -22.22 -60.79 -2.87
C THR A 136 -22.84 -60.47 -1.52
N GLY A 137 -23.60 -61.39 -0.93
CA GLY A 137 -24.19 -61.17 0.40
C GLY A 137 -23.14 -60.72 1.44
N MET A 138 -21.93 -61.31 1.40
CA MET A 138 -20.81 -60.91 2.25
C MET A 138 -20.36 -59.46 2.01
N LYS A 139 -20.23 -59.02 0.76
CA LYS A 139 -19.85 -57.64 0.43
C LYS A 139 -20.90 -56.64 0.90
N ILE A 140 -22.18 -56.97 0.70
CA ILE A 140 -23.32 -56.15 1.14
C ILE A 140 -23.33 -56.05 2.67
N ALA A 141 -23.19 -57.18 3.38
CA ALA A 141 -23.15 -57.21 4.83
C ALA A 141 -22.00 -56.36 5.40
N LYS A 142 -20.78 -56.55 4.88
CA LYS A 142 -19.59 -55.80 5.28
C LYS A 142 -19.71 -54.31 5.00
N ALA A 143 -20.20 -53.94 3.82
CA ALA A 143 -20.35 -52.52 3.43
C ALA A 143 -21.36 -51.78 4.31
N ASN A 144 -22.39 -52.47 4.81
CA ASN A 144 -23.43 -51.89 5.66
C ASN A 144 -23.16 -52.12 7.17
N GLY A 145 -22.07 -52.81 7.52
CA GLY A 145 -21.68 -53.07 8.90
C GLY A 145 -22.66 -53.97 9.65
N VAL A 146 -23.25 -54.95 8.96
CA VAL A 146 -24.17 -55.95 9.51
C VAL A 146 -23.58 -57.35 9.36
N SER A 147 -24.03 -58.32 10.16
CA SER A 147 -23.60 -59.71 9.98
C SER A 147 -24.28 -60.33 8.75
N ILE A 148 -23.61 -61.30 8.12
CA ILE A 148 -24.19 -62.04 6.99
C ILE A 148 -25.39 -62.89 7.43
N GLU A 149 -25.39 -63.31 8.69
CA GLU A 149 -26.45 -64.12 9.29
C GLU A 149 -27.72 -63.28 9.49
N ASP A 150 -27.58 -62.08 10.04
CA ASP A 150 -28.71 -61.15 10.21
C ASP A 150 -29.27 -60.71 8.86
N LEU A 151 -28.39 -60.44 7.89
CA LEU A 151 -28.79 -60.08 6.54
C LEU A 151 -29.58 -61.19 5.84
N LYS A 152 -29.18 -62.46 6.04
CA LYS A 152 -29.91 -63.63 5.52
C LYS A 152 -31.24 -63.82 6.25
N SER A 153 -31.24 -63.61 7.57
CA SER A 153 -32.41 -63.78 8.44
C SER A 153 -33.56 -62.83 8.08
N VAL A 154 -33.25 -61.56 7.79
CA VAL A 154 -34.27 -60.56 7.42
C VAL A 154 -34.75 -60.68 5.96
N ASN A 155 -34.14 -61.57 5.16
CA ASN A 155 -34.50 -61.80 3.77
C ASN A 155 -34.69 -63.31 3.46
N PRO A 156 -35.69 -63.96 4.08
CA PRO A 156 -36.00 -65.34 3.78
C PRO A 156 -36.47 -65.45 2.31
N GLY A 157 -35.81 -66.29 1.51
CA GLY A 157 -36.13 -66.51 0.10
C GLY A 157 -35.23 -65.78 -0.91
N VAL A 158 -34.28 -64.97 -0.47
CA VAL A 158 -33.25 -64.42 -1.37
C VAL A 158 -32.23 -65.50 -1.73
N ASN A 159 -31.99 -65.68 -3.04
CA ASN A 159 -30.93 -66.56 -3.52
C ASN A 159 -29.56 -65.87 -3.45
N TRP A 160 -28.80 -66.14 -2.39
CA TRP A 160 -27.49 -65.52 -2.13
C TRP A 160 -26.36 -66.00 -3.05
N SER A 161 -26.52 -67.11 -3.76
CA SER A 161 -25.54 -67.57 -4.76
C SER A 161 -25.75 -66.91 -6.14
N GLY A 162 -26.87 -66.20 -6.34
CA GLY A 162 -27.23 -65.58 -7.61
C GLY A 162 -28.02 -64.29 -7.43
N LEU A 163 -27.43 -63.29 -6.76
CA LEU A 163 -28.05 -61.99 -6.58
C LEU A 163 -28.17 -61.25 -7.93
N LYS A 164 -29.33 -60.65 -8.18
CA LYS A 164 -29.59 -59.89 -9.42
C LYS A 164 -29.28 -58.41 -9.20
N VAL A 165 -28.63 -57.78 -10.16
CA VAL A 165 -28.42 -56.33 -10.14
C VAL A 165 -29.76 -55.62 -10.15
N GLY A 166 -29.94 -54.63 -9.28
CA GLY A 166 -31.21 -53.91 -9.07
C GLY A 166 -32.15 -54.59 -8.06
N GLN A 167 -31.82 -55.79 -7.56
CA GLN A 167 -32.61 -56.47 -6.54
C GLN A 167 -32.57 -55.70 -5.22
N LYS A 168 -33.72 -55.51 -4.57
CA LYS A 168 -33.81 -54.91 -3.25
C LYS A 168 -33.66 -55.96 -2.17
N VAL A 169 -32.85 -55.65 -1.16
CA VAL A 169 -32.56 -56.48 0.01
C VAL A 169 -32.77 -55.63 1.25
N LYS A 170 -33.46 -56.15 2.26
CA LYS A 170 -33.65 -55.45 3.54
C LYS A 170 -32.37 -55.52 4.36
N LEU A 171 -31.98 -54.42 4.97
CA LEU A 171 -30.89 -54.38 5.92
C LEU A 171 -31.45 -54.56 7.34
N PRO A 172 -30.83 -55.39 8.18
CA PRO A 172 -31.20 -55.47 9.59
C PRO A 172 -30.89 -54.13 10.27
N LYS A 173 -31.73 -53.75 11.24
CA LYS A 173 -31.41 -52.62 12.11
C LYS A 173 -30.22 -53.03 12.99
N LYS A 174 -29.23 -52.14 13.10
CA LYS A 174 -28.07 -52.33 13.98
C LYS A 174 -28.48 -52.48 15.43
#